data_AF-A0A962VLF8-F1
#
_entry.id   AF-A0A962VLF8-F1
#
_cell.length_a   1.000
_cell.length_b   1.000
_cell.length_c   1.000
_cell.angle_alpha   90.00
_cell.angle_beta   90.00
_cell.angle_gamma   90.00
#
_symmetry.space_group_name_H-M   'P 1'
#
loop_
_entity.id
_entity.type
_entity.pdbx_description
1 polymer ?
#
loop_
_entity_poly.entity_id
_entity_poly.type
_entity_poly.pdbx_seq_one_letter_code
_entity_poly.pdbx_strand_id
1 'polypeptide(L)'
;MSTIYVLVAPTVLLLALLAMLVAVSRRHRRILPKLPIDRRRRTANTRLHTLQQSGRYWGVRIDSHCRATSPLVGREYAFDSAPHLPYQGCNAAVCSCSYVGLAERRSLVDRRTGQDRRSSTRVESDDRRTERPRRETELNPWSVYGSLSTDS
;
A
#
# COMPACT_ATOMS: atom_id res chain seq x y z
N MET A 1 -1.62 -80.06 0.00
CA MET A 1 -1.73 -78.98 -1.01
C MET A 1 -2.68 -77.86 -0.57
N SER A 2 -3.83 -78.14 0.07
CA SER A 2 -4.77 -77.08 0.49
C SER A 2 -4.26 -76.10 1.56
N THR A 3 -3.42 -76.53 2.50
CA THR A 3 -2.90 -75.66 3.58
C THR A 3 -1.95 -74.57 3.09
N ILE A 4 -1.25 -74.82 1.98
CA ILE A 4 -0.34 -73.85 1.36
C ILE A 4 -1.15 -72.69 0.78
N TYR A 5 -2.27 -72.97 0.10
CA TYR A 5 -3.15 -71.93 -0.44
C TYR A 5 -3.83 -71.09 0.65
N VAL A 6 -4.17 -71.71 1.78
CA VAL A 6 -4.79 -71.01 2.92
C VAL A 6 -3.86 -69.98 3.54
N LEU A 7 -2.53 -70.15 3.45
CA LEU A 7 -1.55 -69.18 3.94
C LEU A 7 -1.02 -68.22 2.85
N VAL A 8 -0.90 -68.69 1.61
CA VAL A 8 -0.41 -67.88 0.49
C VAL A 8 -1.46 -66.88 -0.01
N ALA A 9 -2.75 -67.26 -0.05
CA ALA A 9 -3.81 -66.35 -0.48
C ALA A 9 -3.95 -65.09 0.41
N PRO A 10 -4.01 -65.17 1.76
CA PRO A 10 -4.12 -63.97 2.59
C PRO A 10 -2.83 -63.13 2.58
N THR A 11 -1.65 -63.76 2.47
CA THR A 11 -0.38 -63.02 2.42
C THR A 11 -0.25 -62.21 1.13
N VAL A 12 -0.63 -62.77 -0.01
CA VAL A 12 -0.68 -62.04 -1.29
C VAL A 12 -1.71 -60.91 -1.24
N LEU A 13 -2.88 -61.14 -0.66
CA LEU A 13 -3.93 -60.12 -0.52
C LEU A 13 -3.51 -58.97 0.41
N LEU A 14 -2.80 -59.27 1.50
CA LEU A 14 -2.30 -58.28 2.44
C LEU A 14 -1.16 -57.44 1.83
N LEU A 15 -0.26 -58.07 1.05
CA LEU A 15 0.76 -57.36 0.29
C LEU A 15 0.16 -56.45 -0.79
N ALA A 16 -0.89 -56.90 -1.49
CA ALA A 16 -1.59 -56.08 -2.48
C ALA A 16 -2.28 -54.86 -1.84
N LEU A 17 -2.93 -55.04 -0.68
CA LEU A 17 -3.53 -53.95 0.09
C LEU A 17 -2.48 -52.94 0.57
N LEU A 18 -1.35 -53.41 1.11
CA LEU A 18 -0.25 -52.54 1.52
C LEU A 18 0.33 -51.75 0.35
N ALA A 19 0.54 -52.41 -0.80
CA ALA A 19 1.01 -51.74 -2.01
C ALA A 19 0.01 -50.67 -2.49
N MET A 20 -1.29 -50.96 -2.43
CA MET A 20 -2.34 -50.02 -2.79
C MET A 20 -2.41 -48.81 -1.83
N LEU A 21 -2.30 -49.04 -0.51
CA LEU A 21 -2.24 -47.97 0.49
C LEU A 21 -0.98 -47.11 0.33
N VAL A 22 0.17 -47.70 0.02
CA VAL A 22 1.41 -46.96 -0.28
C VAL A 22 1.25 -46.15 -1.57
N ALA A 23 0.60 -46.70 -2.61
CA ALA A 23 0.33 -45.98 -3.84
C ALA A 23 -0.63 -44.80 -3.63
N VAL A 24 -1.71 -45.00 -2.88
CA VAL A 24 -2.69 -43.95 -2.53
C VAL A 24 -2.06 -42.88 -1.66
N SER A 25 -1.30 -43.24 -0.62
CA SER A 25 -0.60 -42.27 0.22
C SER A 25 0.49 -41.50 -0.53
N ARG A 26 1.20 -42.14 -1.47
CA ARG A 26 2.14 -41.45 -2.38
C ARG A 26 1.39 -40.49 -3.31
N ARG A 27 0.23 -40.88 -3.85
CA ARG A 27 -0.63 -39.96 -4.64
C ARG A 27 -1.12 -38.79 -3.80
N HIS A 28 -1.59 -39.05 -2.59
CA HIS A 28 -2.06 -38.00 -1.66
C HIS A 28 -0.94 -37.04 -1.24
N ARG A 29 0.28 -37.55 -1.02
CA ARG A 29 1.48 -36.72 -0.75
C ARG A 29 1.92 -35.91 -1.97
N ARG A 30 1.69 -36.39 -3.18
CA ARG A 30 1.93 -35.61 -4.42
C ARG A 30 0.85 -34.54 -4.65
N ILE A 31 -0.32 -34.67 -4.04
CA ILE A 31 -1.46 -33.75 -4.16
C ILE A 31 -1.52 -32.73 -3.02
N LEU A 32 -0.71 -32.83 -1.96
CA LEU A 32 -0.51 -31.71 -1.04
C LEU A 32 0.56 -30.78 -1.62
N PRO A 33 0.21 -29.69 -2.34
CA PRO A 33 1.18 -28.65 -2.61
C PRO A 33 1.62 -28.11 -1.25
N LYS A 34 2.92 -28.18 -0.95
CA LYS A 34 3.52 -27.20 -0.05
C LYS A 34 3.20 -25.84 -0.65
N LEU A 35 2.19 -25.14 -0.13
CA LEU A 35 1.83 -23.82 -0.64
C LEU A 35 3.06 -22.93 -0.46
N PRO A 36 3.67 -22.43 -1.54
CA PRO A 36 4.77 -21.50 -1.42
C PRO A 36 4.19 -20.20 -0.88
N ILE A 37 4.65 -19.82 0.31
CA ILE A 37 4.39 -18.53 0.96
C ILE A 37 4.71 -17.35 0.01
N ASP A 38 5.56 -17.58 -1.00
CA ASP A 38 5.99 -16.59 -2.00
C ASP A 38 5.01 -16.24 -3.12
N ARG A 39 3.96 -17.04 -3.39
CA ARG A 39 3.08 -16.76 -4.56
C ARG A 39 2.33 -15.43 -4.45
N ARG A 40 2.09 -14.93 -3.23
CA ARG A 40 1.26 -13.72 -3.01
C ARG A 40 2.05 -12.40 -3.05
N ARG A 41 3.38 -12.45 -2.86
CA ARG A 41 4.24 -11.27 -3.03
C ARG A 41 4.19 -10.76 -4.47
N ARG A 42 4.02 -11.65 -5.46
CA ARG A 42 3.84 -11.25 -6.86
C ARG A 42 2.50 -10.55 -7.08
N THR A 43 1.39 -11.07 -6.53
CA THR A 43 0.05 -10.51 -6.82
C THR A 43 -0.17 -9.09 -6.31
N ALA A 44 0.36 -8.74 -5.12
CA ALA A 44 0.17 -7.40 -4.58
C ALA A 44 0.97 -6.34 -5.34
N ASN A 45 2.23 -6.62 -5.67
CA ASN A 45 3.09 -5.71 -6.43
C ASN A 45 2.62 -5.58 -7.88
N THR A 46 2.14 -6.66 -8.51
CA THR A 46 1.52 -6.58 -9.84
C THR A 46 0.30 -5.64 -9.82
N ARG A 47 -0.53 -5.70 -8.78
CA ARG A 47 -1.68 -4.81 -8.64
C ARG A 47 -1.28 -3.34 -8.48
N LEU A 48 -0.23 -3.06 -7.70
CA LEU A 48 0.32 -1.70 -7.59
C LEU A 48 0.80 -1.18 -8.94
N HIS A 49 1.54 -1.99 -9.70
CA HIS A 49 2.01 -1.64 -11.03
C HIS A 49 0.85 -1.37 -12.00
N THR A 50 -0.22 -2.19 -11.97
CA THR A 50 -1.40 -1.93 -12.81
C THR A 50 -2.11 -0.63 -12.45
N LEU A 51 -2.15 -0.26 -11.17
CA LEU A 51 -2.74 1.00 -10.73
C LEU A 51 -1.88 2.18 -11.21
N GLN A 52 -0.56 2.08 -11.10
CA GLN A 52 0.38 3.08 -11.58
C GLN A 52 0.28 3.28 -13.10
N GLN A 53 0.19 2.19 -13.87
CA GLN A 53 0.05 2.24 -15.33
C GLN A 53 -1.28 2.83 -15.80
N SER A 54 -2.34 2.68 -15.00
CA SER A 54 -3.66 3.18 -15.40
C SER A 54 -3.74 4.70 -15.50
N GLY A 55 -2.82 5.45 -14.87
CA GLY A 55 -2.78 6.92 -14.88
C GLY A 55 -4.00 7.61 -14.24
N ARG A 56 -4.99 6.85 -13.75
CA ARG A 56 -6.25 7.35 -13.20
C ARG A 56 -6.17 7.70 -11.72
N TYR A 57 -5.16 7.17 -11.04
CA TYR A 57 -4.98 7.30 -9.60
C TYR A 57 -3.70 8.12 -9.35
N TRP A 58 -3.73 9.01 -8.37
CA TRP A 58 -2.54 9.78 -7.96
C TRP A 58 -1.75 9.08 -6.85
N GLY A 59 -2.42 8.20 -6.11
CA GLY A 59 -1.83 7.48 -4.99
C GLY A 59 -2.57 6.19 -4.67
N VAL A 60 -2.14 5.55 -3.58
CA VAL A 60 -2.69 4.29 -3.09
C VAL A 60 -2.92 4.33 -1.58
N ARG A 61 -3.96 3.64 -1.17
CA ARG A 61 -4.25 3.29 0.22
C ARG A 61 -4.05 1.79 0.40
N ILE A 62 -3.63 1.38 1.60
CA ILE A 62 -3.53 -0.03 1.96
C ILE A 62 -4.79 -0.44 2.70
N ASP A 63 -5.40 -1.52 2.24
CA ASP A 63 -6.52 -2.19 2.92
C ASP A 63 -6.00 -3.35 3.76
N SER A 64 -6.03 -3.18 5.08
CA SER A 64 -5.44 -4.14 6.03
C SER A 64 -6.39 -5.28 6.34
N HIS A 65 -5.87 -6.49 6.27
CA HIS A 65 -6.50 -7.71 6.75
C HIS A 65 -5.57 -8.50 7.70
N CYS A 66 -4.46 -7.87 8.09
CA CYS A 66 -3.37 -8.49 8.85
C CYS A 66 -2.92 -7.52 9.96
N ARG A 67 -2.70 -8.03 11.18
CA ARG A 67 -2.34 -7.20 12.36
C ARG A 67 -1.09 -6.33 12.11
N ALA A 68 -0.13 -6.83 11.34
CA ALA A 68 1.07 -6.08 10.98
C ALA A 68 0.78 -4.82 10.14
N THR A 69 -0.31 -4.81 9.36
CA THR A 69 -0.68 -3.66 8.50
C THR A 69 -1.77 -2.77 9.10
N SER A 70 -2.31 -3.11 10.28
CA SER A 70 -3.29 -2.25 10.96
C SER A 70 -2.82 -0.80 11.17
N PRO A 71 -1.54 -0.49 11.48
CA PRO A 71 -1.11 0.91 11.62
C PRO A 71 -1.02 1.68 10.28
N LEU A 72 -1.07 0.98 9.15
CA LEU A 72 -0.99 1.56 7.81
C LEU A 72 -2.36 1.94 7.24
N VAL A 73 -3.45 1.50 7.90
CA VAL A 73 -4.82 1.78 7.48
C VAL A 73 -5.13 3.26 7.57
N GLY A 74 -5.85 3.78 6.58
CA GLY A 74 -6.28 5.17 6.54
C GLY A 74 -5.17 6.15 6.13
N ARG A 75 -3.93 5.66 5.94
CA ARG A 75 -2.85 6.47 5.37
C ARG A 75 -2.90 6.39 3.84
N GLU A 76 -2.60 7.53 3.23
CA GLU A 76 -2.49 7.70 1.79
C GLU A 76 -1.01 7.77 1.43
N TYR A 77 -0.61 7.01 0.42
CA TYR A 77 0.77 6.95 -0.06
C TYR A 77 0.81 7.32 -1.53
N ALA A 78 1.81 8.12 -1.92
CA ALA A 78 2.21 8.18 -3.31
C ALA A 78 2.76 6.82 -3.75
N PHE A 79 2.66 6.49 -5.04
CA PHE A 79 3.13 5.19 -5.57
C PHE A 79 4.58 4.86 -5.17
N ASP A 80 5.47 5.86 -5.20
CA ASP A 80 6.90 5.67 -4.88
C ASP A 80 7.18 5.52 -3.38
N SER A 81 6.29 6.05 -2.53
CA SER A 81 6.41 6.01 -1.07
C SER A 81 5.65 4.84 -0.43
N ALA A 82 4.89 4.09 -1.22
CA ALA A 82 4.01 3.06 -0.72
C ALA A 82 4.83 1.86 -0.18
N PRO A 83 4.61 1.41 1.06
CA PRO A 83 5.34 0.27 1.59
C PRO A 83 4.94 -0.99 0.84
N HIS A 84 5.92 -1.86 0.58
CA HIS A 84 5.69 -3.12 -0.12
C HIS A 84 4.86 -4.09 0.73
N LEU A 85 3.86 -4.69 0.10
CA LEU A 85 3.09 -5.80 0.65
C LEU A 85 3.71 -7.14 0.20
N PRO A 86 3.78 -8.16 1.06
CA PRO A 86 3.36 -8.18 2.48
C PRO A 86 4.27 -7.34 3.38
N TYR A 87 3.68 -6.64 4.35
CA TYR A 87 4.40 -5.80 5.30
C TYR A 87 5.23 -6.64 6.28
N GLN A 88 6.34 -6.08 6.76
CA GLN A 88 7.25 -6.78 7.65
C GLN A 88 6.52 -7.22 8.93
N GLY A 89 6.75 -8.46 9.37
CA GLY A 89 6.08 -9.03 10.55
C GLY A 89 4.68 -9.60 10.30
N CYS A 90 4.24 -9.78 9.04
CA CYS A 90 3.02 -10.50 8.76
C CYS A 90 3.21 -12.02 8.93
N ASN A 91 2.65 -12.57 10.02
CA ASN A 91 2.72 -14.01 10.34
C ASN A 91 1.58 -14.84 9.71
N ALA A 92 0.72 -14.23 8.89
CA ALA A 92 -0.37 -14.94 8.24
C ALA A 92 0.18 -15.79 7.09
N ALA A 93 -0.13 -17.10 7.09
CA ALA A 93 0.22 -17.99 5.99
C ALA A 93 -0.29 -17.49 4.63
N VAL A 94 -1.42 -16.75 4.63
CA VAL A 94 -2.08 -16.21 3.45
C VAL A 94 -2.51 -14.75 3.73
N CYS A 95 -1.66 -13.78 3.39
CA CYS A 95 -1.88 -12.34 3.67
C CYS A 95 -2.88 -11.68 2.70
N SER A 96 -4.09 -11.30 3.14
CA SER A 96 -5.16 -10.73 2.29
C SER A 96 -5.09 -9.21 2.10
N CYS A 97 -4.02 -8.58 2.60
CA CYS A 97 -3.80 -7.14 2.54
C CYS A 97 -3.63 -6.68 1.07
N SER A 98 -4.26 -5.57 0.65
CA SER A 98 -4.32 -5.14 -0.77
C SER A 98 -4.18 -3.63 -0.98
N TYR A 99 -3.79 -3.22 -2.19
CA TYR A 99 -3.72 -1.80 -2.59
C TYR A 99 -5.04 -1.33 -3.21
N VAL A 100 -5.51 -0.18 -2.77
CA VAL A 100 -6.69 0.52 -3.27
C VAL A 100 -6.25 1.85 -3.88
N GLY A 101 -6.51 2.07 -5.16
CA GLY A 101 -6.16 3.32 -5.84
C GLY A 101 -6.98 4.51 -5.33
N LEU A 102 -6.33 5.65 -5.17
CA LEU A 102 -6.94 6.93 -4.82
C LEU A 102 -7.02 7.79 -6.08
N ALA A 103 -8.24 8.04 -6.55
CA ALA A 103 -8.48 8.88 -7.72
C ALA A 103 -8.27 10.35 -7.36
N GLU A 104 -7.81 11.15 -8.32
CA GLU A 104 -7.65 12.59 -8.14
C GLU A 104 -9.02 13.22 -7.87
N ARG A 105 -9.14 13.93 -6.74
CA ARG A 105 -10.40 14.56 -6.32
C ARG A 105 -10.46 16.03 -6.69
N ARG A 106 -9.32 16.64 -7.06
CA ARG A 106 -9.31 18.02 -7.56
C ARG A 106 -10.03 18.02 -8.90
N SER A 107 -11.14 18.75 -8.97
CA SER A 107 -11.83 18.99 -10.24
C SER A 107 -10.80 19.57 -11.21
N LEU A 108 -10.62 18.92 -12.37
CA LEU A 108 -9.75 19.35 -13.48
C LEU A 108 -9.95 20.82 -13.91
N VAL A 109 -11.05 21.44 -13.48
CA VAL A 109 -11.28 22.87 -13.58
C VAL A 109 -10.36 23.59 -12.58
N ASP A 110 -9.16 23.94 -13.04
CA ASP A 110 -8.35 24.95 -12.39
C ASP A 110 -9.18 26.24 -12.30
N ARG A 111 -9.45 26.69 -11.07
CA ARG A 111 -10.19 27.94 -10.79
C ARG A 111 -9.50 29.17 -11.42
N ARG A 112 -8.24 29.05 -11.84
CA ARG A 112 -7.43 30.12 -12.43
C ARG A 112 -7.37 30.09 -13.96
N THR A 113 -8.02 29.14 -14.63
CA THR A 113 -8.16 29.17 -16.10
C THR A 113 -9.18 30.20 -16.59
N GLY A 114 -9.93 30.84 -15.67
CA GLY A 114 -10.67 32.04 -15.98
C GLY A 114 -9.70 33.18 -16.30
N GLN A 115 -9.67 33.61 -17.57
CA GLN A 115 -8.96 34.79 -18.06
C GLN A 115 -8.99 35.89 -16.99
N ASP A 116 -7.83 36.30 -16.49
CA ASP A 116 -7.74 37.32 -15.46
C ASP A 116 -8.35 38.62 -16.00
N ARG A 117 -9.58 38.93 -15.55
CA ARG A 117 -10.30 40.15 -15.94
C ARG A 117 -9.57 41.42 -15.51
N ARG A 118 -8.53 41.33 -14.66
CA ARG A 118 -7.70 42.47 -14.28
C ARG A 118 -6.81 42.98 -15.40
N SER A 119 -6.62 42.21 -16.46
CA SER A 119 -5.87 42.64 -17.65
C SER A 119 -6.56 43.80 -18.40
N SER A 120 -7.88 43.97 -18.27
CA SER A 120 -8.62 45.02 -19.00
C SER A 120 -8.95 46.27 -18.19
N THR A 121 -8.64 46.33 -16.89
CA THR A 121 -9.07 47.46 -16.02
C THR A 121 -7.95 48.14 -15.24
N ARG A 122 -6.68 47.85 -15.51
CA ARG A 122 -5.59 48.65 -14.93
C ARG A 122 -5.34 49.90 -15.77
N VAL A 123 -6.35 50.77 -15.82
CA VAL A 123 -6.10 52.19 -16.10
C VAL A 123 -5.48 52.75 -14.84
N GLU A 124 -4.21 53.10 -14.96
CA GLU A 124 -3.42 53.79 -13.96
C GLU A 124 -4.16 55.05 -13.50
N SER A 125 -4.56 55.07 -12.24
CA SER A 125 -5.09 56.26 -11.58
C SER A 125 -4.62 56.19 -10.15
N ASP A 126 -3.68 57.07 -9.83
CA ASP A 126 -3.10 57.38 -8.53
C ASP A 126 -3.12 56.26 -7.48
N ASP A 127 -1.94 55.75 -7.16
CA ASP A 127 -1.72 54.90 -6.01
C ASP A 127 -2.03 55.70 -4.73
N ARG A 128 -3.29 55.71 -4.28
CA ARG A 128 -3.79 56.37 -3.05
C ARG A 128 -3.09 55.88 -1.77
N ARG A 129 -2.12 54.97 -1.89
CA ARG A 129 -1.31 54.41 -0.81
C ARG A 129 -0.07 55.23 -0.50
N THR A 130 0.28 56.22 -1.31
CA THR A 130 1.38 57.17 -1.05
C THR A 130 1.07 58.11 0.12
N GLU A 131 -0.20 58.41 0.38
CA GLU A 131 -0.61 59.36 1.43
C GLU A 131 -0.67 58.76 2.85
N ARG A 132 -0.51 57.44 3.00
CA ARG A 132 -0.60 56.81 4.33
C ARG A 132 0.37 55.64 4.49
N PRO A 133 1.63 55.88 4.91
CA PRO A 133 2.55 54.80 5.25
C PRO A 133 1.96 54.00 6.42
N ARG A 134 1.59 52.75 6.15
CA ARG A 134 0.80 51.95 7.09
C ARG A 134 1.61 51.48 8.32
N ARG A 135 2.93 51.62 8.35
CA ARG A 135 3.78 50.95 9.37
C ARG A 135 5.11 51.65 9.69
N GLU A 136 5.19 52.97 9.63
CA GLU A 136 6.37 53.65 10.20
C GLU A 136 6.25 53.82 11.72
N THR A 137 5.03 53.81 12.26
CA THR A 137 4.77 54.00 13.69
C THR A 137 4.73 52.71 14.50
N GLU A 138 4.79 51.54 13.86
CA GLU A 138 4.95 50.25 14.55
C GLU A 138 6.43 49.84 14.47
N LEU A 139 7.27 50.60 15.18
CA LEU A 139 8.60 50.14 15.57
C LEU A 139 8.43 48.81 16.31
N ASN A 140 8.82 47.77 15.59
CA ASN A 140 8.93 46.37 15.95
C ASN A 140 9.11 46.12 17.47
N PRO A 141 8.07 45.71 18.24
CA PRO A 141 8.21 45.44 19.69
C PRO A 141 9.13 44.26 20.00
N TRP A 142 9.52 43.47 18.99
CA TRP A 142 10.44 42.35 19.10
C TRP A 142 11.92 42.74 19.21
N SER A 143 12.31 43.99 18.94
CA SER A 143 13.71 44.43 19.08
C SER A 143 14.14 44.62 20.54
N VAL A 144 13.21 44.67 21.50
CA VAL A 144 13.49 44.90 22.93
C VAL A 144 14.03 43.65 23.64
N TYR A 145 13.73 42.45 23.14
CA TYR A 145 14.12 41.19 23.81
C TYR A 145 15.41 40.55 23.29
N GLY A 146 16.07 41.16 22.29
CA GLY A 146 17.26 40.60 21.63
C GLY A 146 18.60 40.91 22.29
N SER A 147 18.66 41.77 23.32
CA SER A 147 19.93 42.25 23.89
C SER A 147 20.32 41.65 25.25
N LEU A 148 19.59 40.65 25.75
CA LEU A 148 19.85 40.03 27.06
C LEU A 148 20.70 38.74 26.98
N SER A 149 21.70 38.71 26.09
CA SER A 149 22.59 37.56 25.97
C SER A 149 24.03 37.95 25.65
N THR A 150 24.63 38.79 26.50
CA THR A 150 26.09 38.81 26.68
C THR A 150 26.37 39.29 28.10
N ASP A 151 26.65 38.35 29.00
CA ASP A 151 27.63 38.55 30.08
C ASP A 151 28.08 37.17 30.57
N SER A 152 29.31 36.81 30.20
CA SER A 152 30.16 35.77 30.80
C SER A 152 31.60 36.21 30.61
#